data_AF-A0A386UB92-F1
#
_entry.id   AF-A0A386UB92-F1
#
_cell.length_a   1.000
_cell.length_b   1.000
_cell.length_c   1.000
_cell.angle_alpha   90.00
_cell.angle_beta   90.00
_cell.angle_gamma   90.00
#
_symmetry.space_group_name_H-M   'P 1'
#
loop_
_entity.id
_entity.type
_entity.pdbx_description
1 polymer ?
#
loop_
_entity_poly.entity_id
_entity_poly.type
_entity_poly.pdbx_seq_one_letter_code
_entity_poly.pdbx_strand_id
1 'polypeptide(L)'
;MNLVKALMGVATAPARAGLAAAEASLNLAGVGVSLAKQALGDTSGPSGSSSSNAMAHMLGIDDTLARANRLASLLDDDMPLGRAIAPNGPMDRMLRPGGVVDLLTAEGGLIDRLTAEGGGLQRALQPGGLADQLMGSDGMIERVLAEDGLADKLLSEGGLIDTLTAKNGPLEQLANVADTLARLAPGMEALEPAIATLQDAVISLTMVVNPLSSIADRFPLPGRRPRSSSRPVRSQRIVEGEP
;
A
#
# COMPACT_ATOMS: atom_id res chain seq x y z
N MET A 1 27.05 33.72 -14.49
CA MET A 1 27.96 33.43 -13.35
C MET A 1 27.94 31.97 -12.86
N ASN A 2 26.97 31.12 -13.25
CA ASN A 2 26.88 29.74 -12.73
C ASN A 2 27.67 28.68 -13.53
N LEU A 3 28.11 28.99 -14.75
CA LEU A 3 28.76 28.02 -15.63
C LEU A 3 30.23 27.75 -15.26
N VAL A 4 30.94 28.78 -14.78
CA VAL A 4 32.31 28.64 -14.22
C VAL A 4 32.31 27.82 -12.94
N LYS A 5 31.26 27.95 -12.11
CA LYS A 5 31.11 27.21 -10.85
C LYS A 5 30.79 25.72 -11.08
N ALA A 6 30.01 25.41 -12.11
CA ALA A 6 29.75 24.05 -12.55
C ALA A 6 31.00 23.37 -13.12
N LEU A 7 31.80 24.08 -13.93
CA LEU A 7 33.04 23.56 -14.51
C LEU A 7 34.13 23.33 -13.45
N MET A 8 34.22 24.21 -12.45
CA MET A 8 35.11 24.00 -11.29
C MET A 8 34.63 22.87 -10.37
N GLY A 9 33.32 22.65 -10.28
CA GLY A 9 32.72 21.52 -9.57
C GLY A 9 33.09 20.17 -10.19
N VAL A 10 33.13 20.08 -11.52
CA VAL A 10 33.58 18.87 -12.23
C VAL A 10 35.09 18.66 -12.11
N ALA A 11 35.88 19.73 -12.16
CA ALA A 11 37.34 19.65 -12.03
C ALA A 11 37.81 19.18 -10.64
N THR A 12 37.02 19.44 -9.60
CA THR A 12 37.32 19.04 -8.20
C THR A 12 36.52 17.82 -7.72
N ALA A 13 35.63 17.29 -8.58
CA ALA A 13 34.85 16.07 -8.30
C ALA A 13 35.72 14.85 -7.92
N PRO A 14 36.82 14.51 -8.61
CA PRO A 14 37.63 13.35 -8.24
C PRO A 14 38.35 13.54 -6.88
N ALA A 15 38.75 14.77 -6.54
CA ALA A 15 39.35 15.06 -5.25
C ALA A 15 38.35 14.88 -4.08
N ARG A 16 37.07 15.23 -4.28
CA ARG A 16 36.01 15.04 -3.26
C ARG A 16 35.59 13.58 -3.13
N ALA A 17 35.53 12.84 -4.24
CA ALA A 17 35.26 11.40 -4.20
C ALA A 17 36.39 10.64 -3.48
N GLY A 18 37.65 11.02 -3.71
CA GLY A 18 38.81 10.45 -3.02
C GLY A 18 38.81 10.74 -1.52
N LEU A 19 38.44 11.96 -1.11
CA LEU A 19 38.34 12.33 0.31
C LEU A 19 37.21 11.56 1.03
N ALA A 20 36.03 11.42 0.40
CA ALA A 20 34.92 10.64 0.96
C ALA A 20 35.27 9.15 1.08
N ALA A 21 36.00 8.60 0.10
CA ALA A 21 36.50 7.23 0.16
C ALA A 21 37.57 7.04 1.26
N ALA A 22 38.41 8.05 1.51
CA ALA A 22 39.39 8.03 2.60
C ALA A 22 38.72 8.15 3.99
N GLU A 23 37.65 8.94 4.13
CA GLU A 23 36.87 8.99 5.37
C GLU A 23 36.14 7.67 5.65
N ALA A 24 35.63 7.01 4.60
CA ALA A 24 35.04 5.69 4.73
C ALA A 24 36.07 4.63 5.17
N SER A 25 37.31 4.67 4.63
CA SER A 25 38.36 3.74 5.00
C SER A 25 38.91 3.98 6.41
N LEU A 26 38.98 5.24 6.85
CA LEU A 26 39.41 5.59 8.21
C LEU A 26 38.38 5.20 9.27
N ASN A 27 37.08 5.33 8.96
CA ASN A 27 36.02 4.83 9.82
C ASN A 27 36.03 3.29 9.91
N LEU A 28 36.25 2.61 8.78
CA LEU A 28 36.36 1.15 8.76
C LEU A 28 37.60 0.65 9.52
N ALA A 29 38.71 1.37 9.43
CA ALA A 29 39.91 1.11 10.24
C ALA A 29 39.65 1.37 11.73
N GLY A 30 38.88 2.40 12.08
CA GLY A 30 38.45 2.66 13.46
C GLY A 30 37.61 1.52 14.04
N VAL A 31 36.73 0.91 13.24
CA VAL A 31 35.97 -0.29 13.63
C VAL A 31 36.90 -1.48 13.86
N GLY A 32 37.86 -1.71 12.97
CA GLY A 32 38.87 -2.76 13.14
C GLY A 32 39.74 -2.58 14.38
N VAL A 33 40.17 -1.35 14.67
CA VAL A 33 40.95 -1.02 15.86
C VAL A 33 40.11 -1.09 17.14
N SER A 34 38.81 -0.75 17.08
CA SER A 34 37.89 -0.93 18.21
C SER A 34 37.65 -2.41 18.51
N LEU A 35 37.49 -3.23 17.48
CA LEU A 35 37.39 -4.70 17.64
C LEU A 35 38.70 -5.29 18.14
N ALA A 36 39.85 -4.81 17.65
CA ALA A 36 41.16 -5.24 18.13
C ALA A 36 41.39 -4.80 19.59
N LYS A 37 40.97 -3.58 19.98
CA LYS A 37 40.99 -3.14 21.38
C LYS A 37 40.03 -3.92 22.27
N GLN A 38 38.85 -4.29 21.78
CA GLN A 38 37.91 -5.16 22.49
C GLN A 38 38.49 -6.56 22.68
N ALA A 39 39.11 -7.11 21.64
CA ALA A 39 39.74 -8.43 21.65
C ALA A 39 41.03 -8.46 22.48
N LEU A 40 41.74 -7.34 22.60
CA LEU A 40 43.05 -7.25 23.27
C LEU A 40 42.98 -6.56 24.65
N GLY A 41 41.85 -5.97 25.03
CA GLY A 41 41.77 -4.98 26.12
C GLY A 41 40.64 -5.13 27.14
N ASP A 42 39.81 -6.17 27.09
CA ASP A 42 38.78 -6.37 28.13
C ASP A 42 39.24 -7.24 29.32
N THR A 43 40.49 -7.02 29.76
CA THR A 43 41.03 -7.57 31.03
C THR A 43 41.61 -6.50 31.94
N SER A 44 41.33 -5.22 31.67
CA SER A 44 41.79 -4.08 32.50
C SER A 44 40.61 -3.24 32.99
N GLY A 45 39.68 -3.89 33.69
CA GLY A 45 38.69 -3.30 34.60
C GLY A 45 38.81 -4.01 35.97
N PRO A 46 38.44 -3.37 37.09
CA PRO A 46 39.01 -3.63 38.41
C PRO A 46 38.87 -5.08 38.86
N SER A 47 40.03 -5.68 39.15
CA SER A 47 40.29 -6.82 40.02
C SER A 47 39.08 -7.38 40.77
N GLY A 48 38.57 -8.55 40.37
CA GLY A 48 37.59 -9.26 41.21
C GLY A 48 36.89 -10.54 40.72
N SER A 49 36.76 -10.84 39.41
CA SER A 49 35.78 -11.87 38.98
C SER A 49 36.25 -12.89 37.91
N SER A 50 37.52 -12.90 37.52
CA SER A 50 37.95 -13.71 36.36
C SER A 50 38.04 -15.23 36.60
N SER A 51 38.08 -15.73 37.84
CA SER A 51 38.18 -17.18 38.09
C SER A 51 36.83 -17.90 37.96
N SER A 52 35.71 -17.21 38.20
CA SER A 52 34.35 -17.76 38.05
C SER A 52 33.85 -17.71 36.61
N ASN A 53 34.28 -16.70 35.84
CA ASN A 53 33.81 -16.49 34.46
C ASN A 53 34.48 -17.44 33.45
N ALA A 54 35.74 -17.83 33.67
CA ALA A 54 36.41 -18.81 32.80
C ALA A 54 35.76 -20.20 32.85
N MET A 55 35.20 -20.59 34.01
CA MET A 55 34.46 -21.86 34.14
C MET A 55 33.05 -21.77 33.52
N ALA A 56 32.37 -20.62 33.63
CA ALA A 56 31.06 -20.40 33.00
C ALA A 56 31.12 -20.43 31.46
N HIS A 57 32.19 -19.87 30.89
CA HIS A 57 32.41 -19.87 29.44
C HIS A 57 32.75 -21.28 28.91
N MET A 58 33.45 -22.11 29.69
CA MET A 58 33.73 -23.51 29.31
C MET A 58 32.49 -24.41 29.38
N LEU A 59 31.51 -24.04 30.21
CA LEU A 59 30.18 -24.67 30.31
C LEU A 59 29.16 -24.11 29.30
N GLY A 60 29.56 -23.17 28.42
CA GLY A 60 28.69 -22.60 27.38
C GLY A 60 27.54 -21.75 27.90
N ILE A 61 27.58 -21.34 29.17
CA ILE A 61 26.48 -20.64 29.86
C ILE A 61 26.32 -19.21 29.32
N ASP A 62 27.41 -18.58 28.86
CA ASP A 62 27.36 -17.23 28.31
C ASP A 62 26.63 -17.17 26.95
N ASP A 63 26.78 -18.19 26.10
CA ASP A 63 26.07 -18.25 24.81
C ASP A 63 24.57 -18.53 25.02
N THR A 64 24.22 -19.37 25.99
CA THR A 64 22.80 -19.61 26.32
C THR A 64 22.15 -18.38 26.93
N LEU A 65 22.88 -17.61 27.74
CA LEU A 65 22.40 -16.35 28.30
C LEU A 65 22.24 -15.26 27.23
N ALA A 66 23.20 -15.15 26.31
CA ALA A 66 23.10 -14.24 25.17
C ALA A 66 21.91 -14.62 24.26
N ARG A 67 21.68 -15.91 24.02
CA ARG A 67 20.54 -16.40 23.24
C ARG A 67 19.21 -16.17 23.95
N ALA A 68 19.17 -16.37 25.26
CA ALA A 68 17.99 -16.08 26.09
C ALA A 68 17.63 -14.60 26.06
N ASN A 69 18.62 -13.71 26.17
CA ASN A 69 18.39 -12.25 26.06
C ASN A 69 17.90 -11.83 24.68
N ARG A 70 18.42 -12.45 23.60
CA ARG A 70 17.90 -12.22 22.24
C ARG A 70 16.46 -12.70 22.09
N LEU A 71 16.13 -13.88 22.63
CA LEU A 71 14.74 -14.37 22.63
C LEU A 71 13.82 -13.46 23.43
N ALA A 72 14.24 -13.02 24.61
CA ALA A 72 13.50 -12.08 25.44
C ALA A 72 13.24 -10.77 24.69
N SER A 73 14.23 -10.24 23.97
CA SER A 73 14.04 -9.04 23.15
C SER A 73 13.06 -9.23 21.99
N LEU A 74 12.92 -10.45 21.46
CA LEU A 74 11.96 -10.74 20.38
C LEU A 74 10.53 -10.91 20.90
N LEU A 75 10.38 -11.37 22.15
CA LEU A 75 9.10 -11.53 22.82
C LEU A 75 8.58 -10.22 23.44
N ASP A 76 9.34 -9.13 23.32
CA ASP A 76 8.92 -7.81 23.80
C ASP A 76 7.69 -7.29 23.05
N ASP A 77 6.75 -6.66 23.76
CA ASP A 77 5.41 -6.30 23.25
C ASP A 77 5.46 -5.30 22.09
N ASP A 78 6.53 -4.49 22.04
CA ASP A 78 6.79 -3.52 20.98
C ASP A 78 7.37 -4.15 19.71
N MET A 79 7.90 -5.38 19.82
CA MET A 79 8.47 -6.12 18.70
C MET A 79 7.39 -6.91 17.95
N PRO A 80 7.59 -7.17 16.63
CA PRO A 80 6.56 -7.84 15.82
C PRO A 80 6.14 -9.20 16.35
N LEU A 81 7.07 -9.96 16.92
CA LEU A 81 6.79 -11.28 17.49
C LEU A 81 6.05 -11.16 18.82
N GLY A 82 6.47 -10.30 19.75
CA GLY A 82 5.73 -10.02 20.98
C GLY A 82 4.31 -9.54 20.71
N ARG A 83 4.11 -8.60 19.78
CA ARG A 83 2.76 -8.16 19.36
C ARG A 83 1.94 -9.28 18.71
N ALA A 84 2.57 -10.20 17.99
CA ALA A 84 1.88 -11.32 17.36
C ALA A 84 1.32 -12.31 18.40
N ILE A 85 2.11 -12.61 19.44
CA ILE A 85 1.77 -13.56 20.51
C ILE A 85 1.03 -12.92 21.69
N ALA A 86 1.03 -11.59 21.79
CA ALA A 86 0.32 -10.86 22.82
C ALA A 86 -1.17 -11.26 22.87
N PRO A 87 -1.85 -11.10 24.01
CA PRO A 87 -3.27 -11.39 24.13
C PRO A 87 -4.10 -10.63 23.10
N ASN A 88 -4.98 -11.34 22.39
CA ASN A 88 -5.73 -10.85 21.23
C ASN A 88 -4.87 -10.46 20.01
N GLY A 89 -3.58 -10.81 20.00
CA GLY A 89 -2.71 -10.70 18.84
C GLY A 89 -3.12 -11.66 17.71
N PRO A 90 -2.60 -11.49 16.48
CA PRO A 90 -2.92 -12.37 15.36
C PRO A 90 -2.62 -13.84 15.67
N MET A 91 -1.49 -14.15 16.32
CA MET A 91 -1.12 -15.53 16.63
C MET A 91 -2.01 -16.11 17.74
N ASP A 92 -2.27 -15.34 18.80
CA ASP A 92 -3.18 -15.73 19.88
C ASP A 92 -4.59 -16.04 19.33
N ARG A 93 -5.14 -15.21 18.44
CA ARG A 93 -6.45 -15.46 17.81
C ARG A 93 -6.46 -16.70 16.91
N MET A 94 -5.35 -17.02 16.26
CA MET A 94 -5.24 -18.20 15.40
C MET A 94 -5.17 -19.49 16.21
N LEU A 95 -4.50 -19.47 17.36
CA LEU A 95 -4.26 -20.62 18.24
C LEU A 95 -5.33 -20.83 19.32
N ARG A 96 -6.10 -19.79 19.66
CA ARG A 96 -7.19 -19.89 20.63
C ARG A 96 -8.23 -20.93 20.16
N PRO A 97 -8.93 -21.63 21.08
CA PRO A 97 -10.03 -22.52 20.71
C PRO A 97 -11.06 -21.83 19.81
N GLY A 98 -11.47 -22.51 18.74
CA GLY A 98 -12.30 -21.97 17.66
C GLY A 98 -11.57 -21.03 16.69
N GLY A 99 -10.25 -20.86 16.86
CA GLY A 99 -9.38 -20.13 15.94
C GLY A 99 -9.12 -20.91 14.64
N VAL A 100 -8.44 -20.27 13.68
CA VAL A 100 -8.20 -20.89 12.37
C VAL A 100 -7.35 -22.15 12.47
N VAL A 101 -6.36 -22.21 13.37
CA VAL A 101 -5.54 -23.41 13.53
C VAL A 101 -6.40 -24.54 14.07
N ASP A 102 -7.20 -24.26 15.10
CA ASP A 102 -8.14 -25.23 15.67
C ASP A 102 -9.12 -25.76 14.60
N LEU A 103 -9.71 -24.90 13.77
CA LEU A 103 -10.61 -25.34 12.68
C LEU A 103 -9.91 -26.17 11.58
N LEU A 104 -8.62 -25.91 11.35
CA LEU A 104 -7.82 -26.65 10.37
C LEU A 104 -7.41 -28.02 10.91
N THR A 105 -7.00 -28.09 12.18
CA THR A 105 -6.39 -29.27 12.82
C THR A 105 -7.36 -30.10 13.66
N ALA A 106 -8.56 -29.60 13.97
CA ALA A 106 -9.58 -30.36 14.67
C ALA A 106 -9.95 -31.63 13.90
N GLU A 107 -10.48 -32.61 14.63
CA GLU A 107 -11.02 -33.84 14.05
C GLU A 107 -12.17 -33.51 13.08
N GLY A 108 -12.12 -34.03 11.85
CA GLY A 108 -13.03 -33.64 10.77
C GLY A 108 -12.78 -32.24 10.19
N GLY A 109 -11.69 -31.58 10.60
CA GLY A 109 -11.24 -30.29 10.10
C GLY A 109 -10.86 -30.30 8.61
N LEU A 110 -10.36 -29.17 8.11
CA LEU A 110 -9.95 -29.10 6.70
C LEU A 110 -8.74 -29.98 6.40
N ILE A 111 -7.73 -30.01 7.29
CA ILE A 111 -6.55 -30.84 7.08
C ILE A 111 -6.97 -32.31 7.08
N ASP A 112 -7.72 -32.73 8.10
CA ASP A 112 -8.20 -34.11 8.23
C ASP A 112 -9.00 -34.56 7.00
N ARG A 113 -9.94 -33.75 6.49
CA ARG A 113 -10.70 -34.06 5.26
C ARG A 113 -9.85 -34.08 3.98
N LEU A 114 -8.81 -33.25 3.92
CA LEU A 114 -7.91 -33.26 2.77
C LEU A 114 -6.99 -34.49 2.78
N THR A 115 -6.52 -34.89 3.96
CA THR A 115 -5.60 -36.03 4.16
C THR A 115 -6.28 -37.37 4.36
N ALA A 116 -7.60 -37.38 4.63
CA ALA A 116 -8.39 -38.59 4.75
C ALA A 116 -8.36 -39.42 3.45
N GLU A 117 -8.67 -40.71 3.56
CA GLU A 117 -8.75 -41.62 2.42
C GLU A 117 -9.81 -41.13 1.42
N GLY A 118 -9.43 -41.01 0.14
CA GLY A 118 -10.28 -40.42 -0.90
C GLY A 118 -10.46 -38.89 -0.81
N GLY A 119 -9.75 -38.24 0.12
CA GLY A 119 -9.70 -36.79 0.32
C GLY A 119 -9.09 -36.03 -0.85
N GLY A 120 -9.14 -34.70 -0.78
CA GLY A 120 -8.67 -33.82 -1.85
C GLY A 120 -7.19 -34.01 -2.18
N LEU A 121 -6.35 -34.27 -1.17
CA LEU A 121 -4.92 -34.47 -1.35
C LEU A 121 -4.62 -35.82 -2.02
N GLN A 122 -5.24 -36.89 -1.54
CA GLN A 122 -5.12 -38.23 -2.14
C GLN A 122 -5.57 -38.21 -3.61
N ARG A 123 -6.70 -37.57 -3.93
CA ARG A 123 -7.20 -37.46 -5.31
C ARG A 123 -6.34 -36.57 -6.21
N ALA A 124 -5.69 -35.56 -5.64
CA ALA A 124 -4.78 -34.72 -6.38
C ALA A 124 -3.48 -35.48 -6.74
N LEU A 125 -2.97 -36.31 -5.82
CA LEU A 125 -1.69 -37.01 -5.94
C LEU A 125 -1.79 -38.43 -6.52
N GLN A 126 -2.99 -39.03 -6.55
CA GLN A 126 -3.17 -40.34 -7.17
C GLN A 126 -2.78 -40.30 -8.66
N PRO A 127 -2.39 -41.44 -9.26
CA PRO A 127 -2.06 -41.52 -10.68
C PRO A 127 -3.19 -40.97 -11.57
N GLY A 128 -2.85 -40.05 -12.48
CA GLY A 128 -3.81 -39.35 -13.33
C GLY A 128 -4.65 -38.28 -12.61
N GLY A 129 -4.31 -37.96 -11.36
CA GLY A 129 -4.90 -36.90 -10.55
C GLY A 129 -4.52 -35.49 -11.02
N LEU A 130 -4.91 -34.48 -10.24
CA LEU A 130 -4.65 -33.08 -10.59
C LEU A 130 -3.15 -32.75 -10.69
N ALA A 131 -2.33 -33.31 -9.80
CA ALA A 131 -0.89 -33.10 -9.84
C ALA A 131 -0.29 -33.63 -11.15
N ASP A 132 -0.65 -34.84 -11.55
CA ASP A 132 -0.20 -35.45 -12.82
C ASP A 132 -0.74 -34.69 -14.04
N GLN A 133 -1.99 -34.21 -14.01
CA GLN A 133 -2.55 -33.42 -15.12
C GLN A 133 -1.91 -32.03 -15.26
N LEU A 134 -1.39 -31.46 -14.18
CA LEU A 134 -0.71 -30.18 -14.20
C LEU A 134 0.77 -30.32 -14.54
N MET A 135 1.45 -31.28 -13.91
CA MET A 135 2.92 -31.47 -13.95
C MET A 135 3.39 -32.59 -14.89
N GLY A 136 2.48 -33.38 -15.46
CA GLY A 136 2.83 -34.45 -16.41
C GLY A 136 3.51 -33.89 -17.67
N SER A 137 4.11 -34.79 -18.45
CA SER A 137 4.81 -34.47 -19.70
C SER A 137 3.95 -33.74 -20.74
N ASP A 138 2.63 -33.93 -20.69
CA ASP A 138 1.65 -33.23 -21.52
C ASP A 138 0.70 -32.36 -20.66
N GLY A 139 1.14 -32.05 -19.44
CA GLY A 139 0.38 -31.33 -18.44
C GLY A 139 0.20 -29.85 -18.80
N MET A 140 -0.73 -29.19 -18.13
CA MET A 140 -1.01 -27.77 -18.41
C MET A 140 0.22 -26.88 -18.21
N ILE A 141 1.03 -27.15 -17.17
CA ILE A 141 2.22 -26.36 -16.87
C ILE A 141 3.23 -26.53 -18.00
N GLU A 142 3.52 -27.77 -18.40
CA GLU A 142 4.44 -28.05 -19.50
C GLU A 142 3.98 -27.37 -20.79
N ARG A 143 2.69 -27.45 -21.14
CA ARG A 143 2.15 -26.84 -22.36
C ARG A 143 2.18 -25.30 -22.35
N VAL A 144 2.13 -24.69 -21.16
CA VAL A 144 2.27 -23.24 -21.00
C VAL A 144 3.73 -22.82 -21.10
N LEU A 145 4.65 -23.61 -20.55
CA LEU A 145 6.09 -23.35 -20.52
C LEU A 145 6.87 -23.88 -21.74
N ALA A 146 6.25 -24.71 -22.57
CA ALA A 146 6.85 -25.25 -23.77
C ALA A 146 7.34 -24.15 -24.72
N GLU A 147 8.26 -24.52 -25.61
CA GLU A 147 8.68 -23.67 -26.73
C GLU A 147 7.47 -23.33 -27.61
N ASP A 148 7.30 -22.05 -27.96
CA ASP A 148 6.08 -21.49 -28.56
C ASP A 148 4.81 -21.59 -27.67
N GLY A 149 4.99 -21.89 -26.38
CA GLY A 149 3.95 -21.90 -25.35
C GLY A 149 3.43 -20.50 -25.01
N LEU A 150 2.46 -20.44 -24.09
CA LEU A 150 1.90 -19.16 -23.66
C LEU A 150 2.93 -18.32 -22.91
N ALA A 151 3.67 -18.91 -21.99
CA ALA A 151 4.70 -18.19 -21.24
C ALA A 151 5.80 -17.67 -22.17
N ASP A 152 6.25 -18.52 -23.10
CA ASP A 152 7.26 -18.17 -24.10
C ASP A 152 6.79 -17.00 -24.99
N LYS A 153 5.57 -17.05 -25.53
CA LYS A 153 5.00 -15.94 -26.34
C LYS A 153 4.75 -14.65 -25.58
N LEU A 154 4.47 -14.74 -24.28
CA LEU A 154 4.27 -13.58 -23.42
C LEU A 154 5.60 -12.91 -23.08
N LEU A 155 6.66 -13.70 -22.86
CA LEU A 155 7.97 -13.27 -22.41
C LEU A 155 8.98 -13.08 -23.54
N SER A 156 8.68 -13.53 -24.76
CA SER A 156 9.54 -13.38 -25.92
C SER A 156 9.76 -11.91 -26.28
N GLU A 157 10.84 -11.65 -27.02
CA GLU A 157 11.13 -10.33 -27.57
C GLU A 157 9.99 -9.89 -28.49
N GLY A 158 9.39 -8.72 -28.22
CA GLY A 158 8.17 -8.25 -28.88
C GLY A 158 6.87 -8.94 -28.40
N GLY A 159 6.94 -9.77 -27.37
CA GLY A 159 5.80 -10.39 -26.70
C GLY A 159 4.95 -9.39 -25.91
N LEU A 160 3.85 -9.86 -25.31
CA LEU A 160 2.93 -8.97 -24.58
C LEU A 160 3.58 -8.31 -23.36
N ILE A 161 4.40 -9.04 -22.59
CA ILE A 161 5.08 -8.46 -21.43
C ILE A 161 6.12 -7.45 -21.88
N ASP A 162 6.91 -7.78 -22.90
CA ASP A 162 7.91 -6.87 -23.46
C ASP A 162 7.26 -5.59 -23.99
N THR A 163 6.21 -5.69 -24.81
CA THR A 163 5.50 -4.51 -25.35
C THR A 163 4.81 -3.66 -24.29
N LEU A 164 4.25 -4.28 -23.24
CA LEU A 164 3.61 -3.55 -22.15
C LEU A 164 4.63 -2.83 -21.26
N THR A 165 5.80 -3.43 -21.05
CA THR A 165 6.89 -2.92 -20.20
C THR A 165 7.94 -2.12 -20.96
N ALA A 166 7.85 -2.07 -22.30
CA ALA A 166 8.75 -1.32 -23.17
C ALA A 166 8.79 0.16 -22.80
N LYS A 167 9.89 0.82 -23.19
CA LYS A 167 10.07 2.26 -22.97
C LYS A 167 9.03 3.06 -23.77
N ASN A 168 8.31 3.94 -23.10
CA ASN A 168 7.08 4.63 -23.56
C ASN A 168 5.90 3.68 -23.84
N GLY A 169 5.94 2.47 -23.29
CA GLY A 169 4.88 1.49 -23.40
C GLY A 169 3.64 1.88 -22.59
N PRO A 170 2.54 1.13 -22.74
CA PRO A 170 1.29 1.40 -22.05
C PRO A 170 1.42 1.49 -20.53
N LEU A 171 2.24 0.62 -19.91
CA LEU A 171 2.42 0.64 -18.46
C LEU A 171 3.18 1.88 -17.99
N GLU A 172 4.18 2.34 -18.74
CA GLU A 172 4.89 3.59 -18.41
C GLU A 172 3.98 4.81 -18.58
N GLN A 173 3.10 4.82 -19.59
CA GLN A 173 2.10 5.86 -19.77
C GLN A 173 1.11 5.91 -18.59
N LEU A 174 0.61 4.75 -18.15
CA LEU A 174 -0.25 4.67 -16.98
C LEU A 174 0.47 5.09 -15.70
N ALA A 175 1.73 4.70 -15.53
CA ALA A 175 2.55 5.12 -14.40
C ALA A 175 2.78 6.65 -14.40
N ASN A 176 3.04 7.25 -15.56
CA ASN A 176 3.17 8.70 -15.69
C ASN A 176 1.86 9.42 -15.36
N VAL A 177 0.71 8.90 -15.84
CA VAL A 177 -0.60 9.45 -15.47
C VAL A 177 -0.81 9.33 -13.96
N ALA A 178 -0.53 8.18 -13.36
CA ALA A 178 -0.62 7.99 -11.91
C ALA A 178 0.28 8.97 -11.13
N ASP A 179 1.52 9.21 -11.58
CA ASP A 179 2.43 10.20 -10.98
C ASP A 179 1.87 11.62 -11.10
N THR A 180 1.30 12.00 -12.25
CA THR A 180 0.65 13.31 -12.41
C THR A 180 -0.56 13.48 -11.50
N LEU A 181 -1.39 12.44 -11.33
CA LEU A 181 -2.52 12.47 -10.41
C LEU A 181 -2.06 12.53 -8.95
N ALA A 182 -1.01 11.80 -8.59
CA ALA A 182 -0.41 11.85 -7.25
C ALA A 182 0.13 13.25 -6.94
N ARG A 183 0.70 13.95 -7.93
CA ARG A 183 1.14 15.36 -7.80
C ARG A 183 -0.02 16.35 -7.70
N LEU A 184 -1.19 16.01 -8.24
CA LEU A 184 -2.39 16.84 -8.14
C LEU A 184 -3.15 16.65 -6.82
N ALA A 185 -2.95 15.54 -6.11
CA ALA A 185 -3.65 15.25 -4.86
C ALA A 185 -3.46 16.35 -3.78
N PRO A 186 -2.24 16.86 -3.50
CA PRO A 186 -2.05 17.97 -2.55
C PRO A 186 -2.69 19.28 -3.05
N GLY A 187 -2.76 19.48 -4.37
CA GLY A 187 -3.40 20.64 -4.97
C GLY A 187 -4.92 20.63 -4.75
N MET A 188 -5.57 19.47 -4.77
CA MET A 188 -6.99 19.35 -4.47
C MET A 188 -7.29 19.57 -2.98
N GLU A 189 -6.43 19.09 -2.09
CA GLU A 189 -6.53 19.36 -0.63
C GLU A 189 -6.38 20.86 -0.34
N ALA A 190 -5.45 21.53 -1.03
CA ALA A 190 -5.29 22.98 -0.92
C ALA A 190 -6.49 23.80 -1.46
N LEU A 191 -7.36 23.20 -2.27
CA LEU A 191 -8.57 23.83 -2.80
C LEU A 191 -9.78 23.69 -1.86
N GLU A 192 -9.77 22.78 -0.88
CA GLU A 192 -10.89 22.62 0.07
C GLU A 192 -11.27 23.93 0.79
N PRO A 193 -10.32 24.73 1.33
CA PRO A 193 -10.67 25.99 1.99
C PRO A 193 -11.24 27.01 1.02
N ALA A 194 -10.72 27.07 -0.21
CA ALA A 194 -11.22 27.98 -1.24
C ALA A 194 -12.66 27.63 -1.63
N ILE A 195 -12.97 26.33 -1.79
CA ILE A 195 -14.34 25.85 -2.07
C ILE A 195 -15.28 26.18 -0.91
N ALA A 196 -14.86 25.99 0.33
CA ALA A 196 -15.66 26.34 1.52
C ALA A 196 -16.00 27.84 1.55
N THR A 197 -15.02 28.72 1.31
CA THR A 197 -15.27 30.17 1.28
C THR A 197 -16.21 30.61 0.16
N LEU A 198 -16.12 29.98 -1.02
CA LEU A 198 -17.05 30.23 -2.12
C LEU A 198 -18.47 29.76 -1.77
N GLN A 199 -18.61 28.62 -1.11
CA GLN A 199 -19.90 28.12 -0.65
C GLN A 199 -20.56 29.09 0.35
N ASP A 200 -19.79 29.58 1.32
CA ASP A 200 -20.27 30.58 2.29
C ASP A 200 -20.67 31.90 1.62
N ALA A 201 -19.87 32.37 0.66
CA ALA A 201 -20.17 33.57 -0.11
C ALA A 201 -21.45 33.42 -0.94
N VAL A 202 -21.68 32.26 -1.56
CA VAL A 202 -22.90 31.97 -2.33
C VAL A 202 -24.12 31.85 -1.42
N ILE A 203 -23.99 31.24 -0.24
CA ILE A 203 -25.06 31.17 0.76
C ILE A 203 -25.43 32.60 1.23
N SER A 204 -24.42 33.42 1.53
CA SER A 204 -24.61 34.84 1.88
C SER A 204 -25.29 35.62 0.76
N LEU A 205 -24.86 35.46 -0.49
CA LEU A 205 -25.48 36.11 -1.64
C LEU A 205 -26.93 35.67 -1.82
N THR A 206 -27.23 34.38 -1.63
CA THR A 206 -28.60 33.86 -1.70
C THR A 206 -29.49 34.45 -0.60
N MET A 207 -28.94 34.63 0.61
CA MET A 207 -29.64 35.31 1.71
C MET A 207 -29.90 36.79 1.45
N VAL A 208 -29.09 37.46 0.64
CA VAL A 208 -29.30 38.86 0.23
C VAL A 208 -30.24 38.98 -0.98
N VAL A 209 -30.17 38.03 -1.91
CA VAL A 209 -30.97 38.03 -3.13
C VAL A 209 -32.42 37.62 -2.85
N ASN A 210 -32.69 36.72 -1.91
CA ASN A 210 -34.07 36.33 -1.57
C ASN A 210 -34.94 37.51 -1.09
N PRO A 211 -34.48 38.37 -0.16
CA PRO A 211 -35.16 39.61 0.20
C PRO A 211 -35.35 40.55 -0.98
N LEU A 212 -34.33 40.75 -1.83
CA LEU A 212 -34.43 41.61 -3.01
C LEU A 212 -35.43 41.08 -4.05
N SER A 213 -35.50 39.75 -4.23
CA SER A 213 -36.50 39.07 -5.04
C SER A 213 -37.91 39.31 -4.48
N SER A 214 -38.09 39.19 -3.16
CA SER A 214 -39.37 39.48 -2.50
C SER A 214 -39.77 40.95 -2.57
N ILE A 215 -38.81 41.88 -2.59
CA ILE A 215 -39.07 43.32 -2.74
C ILE A 215 -39.44 43.64 -4.18
N ALA A 216 -38.78 43.02 -5.16
CA ALA A 216 -39.15 43.13 -6.57
C ALA A 216 -40.58 42.62 -6.85
N ASP A 217 -41.01 41.54 -6.18
CA ASP A 217 -42.40 41.05 -6.25
C ASP A 217 -43.41 41.96 -5.53
N ARG A 218 -42.95 42.72 -4.52
CA ARG A 218 -43.80 43.58 -3.68
C ARG A 218 -43.89 45.02 -4.17
N PHE A 219 -43.07 45.43 -5.13
CA PHE A 219 -43.29 46.64 -5.91
C PHE A 219 -44.29 46.34 -7.04
N PRO A 220 -45.55 46.79 -6.96
CA PRO A 220 -46.42 46.74 -8.12
C PRO A 220 -45.80 47.64 -9.19
N LEU A 221 -45.37 47.06 -10.30
CA LEU A 221 -45.05 47.79 -11.53
C LEU A 221 -46.19 48.81 -11.80
N PRO A 222 -45.92 50.12 -11.82
CA PRO A 222 -46.90 51.10 -12.24
C PRO A 222 -47.07 50.94 -13.75
N GLY A 223 -48.04 50.11 -14.16
CA GLY A 223 -48.23 49.85 -15.59
C GLY A 223 -49.25 48.80 -15.99
N ARG A 224 -49.83 48.01 -15.09
CA ARG A 224 -51.00 47.18 -15.47
C ARG A 224 -52.29 47.98 -15.29
N ARG A 225 -52.65 48.70 -16.36
CA ARG A 225 -54.03 49.16 -16.61
C ARG A 225 -55.00 48.02 -16.23
N PRO A 226 -56.09 48.28 -15.49
CA PRO A 226 -57.18 47.34 -15.44
C PRO A 226 -57.72 47.25 -16.87
N ARG A 227 -57.48 46.12 -17.55
CA ARG A 227 -58.26 45.82 -18.74
C ARG A 227 -59.68 45.60 -18.26
N SER A 228 -60.47 46.64 -18.51
CA SER A 228 -61.92 46.67 -18.62
C SER A 228 -62.52 45.27 -18.72
N SER A 229 -63.49 45.01 -17.83
CA SER A 229 -64.46 43.93 -17.93
C SER A 229 -64.97 43.80 -19.36
N SER A 230 -64.47 42.80 -20.10
CA SER A 230 -65.13 42.33 -21.31
C SER A 230 -66.39 41.58 -20.89
N ARG A 231 -67.48 42.34 -20.80
CA ARG A 231 -68.86 41.97 -21.08
C ARG A 231 -69.01 40.53 -21.61
N PRO A 232 -69.79 39.65 -20.96
CA PRO A 232 -70.12 38.37 -21.56
C PRO A 232 -70.95 38.64 -22.82
N VAL A 233 -70.34 38.37 -23.99
CA VAL A 233 -71.10 38.27 -25.23
C VAL A 233 -71.88 36.97 -25.15
N ARG A 234 -73.17 37.11 -24.84
CA ARG A 234 -74.20 36.09 -24.97
C ARG A 234 -74.24 35.66 -26.44
N SER A 235 -73.58 34.56 -26.78
CA SER A 235 -73.81 33.88 -28.05
C SER A 235 -75.23 33.31 -28.03
N GLN A 236 -76.14 34.00 -28.71
CA GLN A 236 -77.41 33.45 -29.16
C GLN A 236 -77.10 32.26 -30.08
N ARG A 237 -77.28 31.04 -29.57
CA ARG A 237 -77.66 29.91 -30.41
C ARG A 237 -79.18 29.82 -30.32
N ILE A 238 -79.84 30.28 -31.39
CA ILE A 238 -81.22 29.97 -31.72
C ILE A 238 -81.16 29.38 -33.13
N VAL A 239 -82.10 28.48 -33.41
CA VAL A 239 -82.29 27.63 -34.60
C VAL A 239 -81.63 26.26 -34.42
N GLU A 240 -82.24 25.30 -33.69
CA GLU A 240 -83.49 24.55 -33.98
C GLU A 240 -83.47 23.88 -35.36
N GLY A 241 -83.81 22.59 -35.40
CA GLY A 241 -84.24 21.94 -36.64
C GLY A 241 -83.63 20.56 -36.88
N GLU A 242 -84.01 19.60 -36.05
CA GLU A 242 -84.29 18.21 -36.49
C GLU A 242 -85.33 18.25 -37.63
N PRO A 243 -85.44 17.21 -38.48
CA PRO A 243 -85.89 15.88 -38.03
C PRO A 243 -85.01 14.70 -38.45
#